data_AF-A0AAV8D4G3-F1
#
_entry.id   AF-A0AAV8D4G3-F1
#
_cell.length_a   1.000
_cell.length_b   1.000
_cell.length_c   1.000
_cell.angle_alpha   90.00
_cell.angle_beta   90.00
_cell.angle_gamma   90.00
#
_symmetry.space_group_name_H-M   'P 1'
#
loop_
_entity.id
_entity.type
_entity.pdbx_description
1 polymer ?
#
loop_
_entity_poly.entity_id
_entity_poly.type
_entity_poly.pdbx_seq_one_letter_code
_entity_poly.pdbx_strand_id
1 'polypeptide(L)'
;MAPKSDSVEGIVLTFVNEQNRPLNVQNAADALQKFNLKKTAVQKALDALADNGQISFKEYGKQKIYLARQDQFNIPNAQELDEMKKQNAELQDELAAQKKATSEVEAEIRSLQSNLTLEEINAKQAKLKGEVKEMEEKLKKLQSGVVLVKPEDKKAIEGSFGEKVNQWRKRKRMFKEIWDAITENSPKDQKEFKEELGLEYDEDVGVILQSYTELLNSNKKRRVS
;
A
#
# COMPACT_ATOMS: atom_id res chain seq x y z
N MET A 1 47.02 20.32 39.04
CA MET A 1 47.22 19.69 37.72
C MET A 1 45.95 18.92 37.39
N ALA A 2 45.17 19.37 36.40
CA ALA A 2 44.02 18.60 35.93
C ALA A 2 44.52 17.29 35.31
N PRO A 3 43.99 16.12 35.69
CA PRO A 3 44.45 14.84 35.15
C PRO A 3 44.12 14.78 33.65
N LYS A 4 45.08 14.28 32.87
CA LYS A 4 44.95 14.07 31.42
C LYS A 4 43.74 13.18 31.14
N SER A 5 42.83 13.64 30.29
CA SER A 5 41.55 13.00 29.94
C SER A 5 41.65 11.63 29.25
N ASP A 6 42.86 11.16 28.95
CA ASP A 6 43.10 9.88 28.25
C ASP A 6 43.52 8.73 29.18
N SER A 7 43.71 8.96 30.48
CA SER A 7 44.00 7.86 31.43
C SER A 7 42.69 7.19 31.90
N VAL A 8 42.78 5.90 32.24
CA VAL A 8 41.64 5.16 32.80
C VAL A 8 41.11 5.84 34.06
N GLU A 9 41.98 6.40 34.92
CA GLU A 9 41.53 7.17 36.09
C GLU A 9 40.86 8.49 35.70
N GLY A 10 41.36 9.19 34.67
CA GLY A 10 40.74 10.43 34.18
C GLY A 10 39.32 10.20 33.66
N ILE A 11 39.10 9.13 32.89
CA ILE A 11 37.77 8.76 32.39
C ILE A 11 36.82 8.40 33.54
N VAL A 12 37.30 7.60 34.50
CA VAL A 12 36.51 7.19 35.67
C VAL A 12 36.18 8.39 36.55
N LEU A 13 37.11 9.31 36.79
CA LEU A 13 36.91 10.50 37.59
C LEU A 13 35.86 11.44 36.96
N THR A 14 35.98 11.70 35.66
CA THR A 14 34.99 12.51 34.93
C THR A 14 33.61 11.89 35.04
N PHE A 15 33.49 10.58 34.82
CA PHE A 15 32.20 9.89 34.94
C PHE A 15 31.61 9.95 36.36
N VAL A 16 32.41 9.74 37.40
CA VAL A 16 31.96 9.80 38.80
C VAL A 16 31.48 11.22 39.15
N ASN A 17 32.18 12.25 38.68
CA ASN A 17 31.81 13.65 38.91
C ASN A 17 30.56 14.06 38.12
N GLU A 18 30.43 13.63 36.86
CA GLU A 18 29.25 13.91 36.03
C GLU A 18 27.97 13.24 36.57
N GLN A 19 28.07 11.99 37.02
CA GLN A 19 26.90 11.28 37.54
C GLN A 19 26.50 11.76 38.94
N ASN A 20 27.46 12.29 39.71
CA ASN A 20 27.31 12.81 41.07
C ASN A 20 26.38 11.99 41.99
N ARG A 21 26.40 10.66 41.85
CA ARG A 21 25.56 9.71 42.61
C ARG A 21 26.42 8.57 43.16
N PRO A 22 25.97 7.86 44.21
CA PRO A 22 26.70 6.71 44.74
C PRO A 22 26.79 5.59 43.69
N LEU A 23 28.01 5.09 43.44
CA LEU A 23 28.29 4.06 42.44
C LEU A 23 28.98 2.86 43.09
N ASN A 24 28.64 1.65 42.64
CA ASN A 24 29.46 0.46 42.92
C ASN A 24 30.33 0.14 41.69
N VAL A 25 31.30 -0.76 41.86
CA VAL A 25 32.24 -1.16 40.80
C VAL A 25 31.53 -1.70 39.56
N GLN A 26 30.44 -2.46 39.75
CA GLN A 26 29.70 -3.08 38.64
C GLN A 26 28.99 -2.01 37.79
N ASN A 27 28.22 -1.14 38.43
CA ASN A 27 27.48 -0.06 37.79
C ASN A 27 28.42 0.91 37.05
N ALA A 28 29.58 1.20 37.64
CA ALA A 28 30.61 2.02 36.99
C ALA A 28 31.20 1.29 35.77
N ALA A 29 31.50 -0.01 35.89
CA ALA A 29 32.04 -0.80 34.77
C ALA A 29 31.06 -0.93 33.61
N ASP A 30 29.77 -1.14 33.90
CA ASP A 30 28.73 -1.27 32.86
C ASP A 30 28.53 0.06 32.11
N ALA A 31 28.50 1.19 32.84
CA ALA A 31 28.35 2.51 32.21
C ALA A 31 29.61 2.97 31.44
N LEU A 32 30.79 2.51 31.87
CA LEU A 32 32.08 2.80 31.23
C LEU A 32 32.48 1.77 30.16
N GLN A 33 31.65 0.75 29.90
CA GLN A 33 31.88 -0.22 28.84
C GLN A 33 31.97 0.45 27.46
N LYS A 34 31.28 1.58 27.27
CA LYS A 34 31.37 2.42 26.06
C LYS A 34 32.78 2.95 25.76
N PHE A 35 33.65 2.99 26.76
CA PHE A 35 35.06 3.38 26.64
C PHE A 35 36.01 2.16 26.61
N ASN A 36 35.50 0.95 26.37
CA ASN A 36 36.26 -0.30 26.36
C ASN A 36 37.02 -0.61 27.67
N LEU A 37 36.56 -0.08 28.81
CA LEU A 37 37.17 -0.33 30.11
C LEU A 37 36.65 -1.64 30.72
N LYS A 38 37.57 -2.53 31.09
CA LYS A 38 37.24 -3.78 31.80
C LYS A 38 36.96 -3.51 33.28
N LYS A 39 36.06 -4.30 33.89
CA LYS A 39 35.70 -4.18 35.31
C LYS A 39 36.89 -4.08 36.27
N THR A 40 37.92 -4.90 36.08
CA THR A 40 39.13 -4.87 36.91
C THR A 40 39.91 -3.56 36.79
N ALA A 41 39.95 -2.98 35.59
CA ALA A 41 40.62 -1.69 35.35
C ALA A 41 39.82 -0.54 35.99
N VAL A 42 38.49 -0.57 35.88
CA VAL A 42 37.60 0.40 36.54
C VAL A 42 37.70 0.29 38.05
N GLN A 43 37.75 -0.92 38.61
CA GLN A 43 37.93 -1.13 40.05
C GLN A 43 39.25 -0.55 40.55
N LYS A 44 40.36 -0.85 39.87
CA LYS A 44 41.68 -0.30 40.21
C LYS A 44 41.70 1.22 40.13
N ALA A 45 41.08 1.80 39.11
CA ALA A 45 40.99 3.25 38.97
C ALA A 45 40.13 3.89 40.08
N LEU A 46 38.99 3.28 40.45
CA LEU A 46 38.17 3.75 41.57
C LEU A 46 38.91 3.68 42.90
N ASP A 47 39.61 2.57 43.18
CA ASP A 47 40.43 2.44 44.39
C ASP A 47 41.58 3.47 44.38
N ALA A 48 42.30 3.65 43.27
CA ALA A 48 43.38 4.64 43.16
C ALA A 48 42.89 6.09 43.31
N LEU A 49 41.75 6.43 42.72
CA LEU A 49 41.12 7.76 42.88
C LEU A 49 40.65 8.01 44.31
N ALA A 50 40.19 6.95 44.99
CA ALA A 50 39.81 7.01 46.39
C ALA A 50 41.03 7.19 47.30
N ASP A 51 42.11 6.45 47.05
CA ASP A 51 43.38 6.54 47.78
C ASP A 51 44.04 7.93 47.59
N ASN A 52 43.96 8.48 46.37
CA ASN A 52 44.41 9.85 46.06
C ASN A 52 43.47 10.93 46.63
N GLY A 53 42.38 10.53 47.30
CA GLY A 53 41.42 11.44 47.91
C GLY A 53 40.65 12.29 46.91
N GLN A 54 40.55 11.89 45.63
CA GLN A 54 39.77 12.59 44.61
C GLN A 54 38.29 12.18 44.65
N ILE A 55 38.02 10.94 45.08
CA ILE A 55 36.67 10.44 45.34
C ILE A 55 36.60 9.87 46.75
N SER A 56 35.41 9.82 47.32
CA SER A 56 35.17 9.16 48.62
C SER A 56 34.65 7.76 48.40
N PHE A 57 34.95 6.84 49.31
CA PHE A 57 34.34 5.52 49.32
C PHE A 57 33.82 5.16 50.71
N LYS A 58 32.85 4.25 50.74
CA LYS A 58 32.34 3.64 51.96
C LYS A 58 32.15 2.15 51.74
N GLU A 59 32.66 1.37 52.68
CA GLU A 59 32.57 -0.09 52.64
C GLU A 59 31.31 -0.56 53.37
N TYR A 60 30.56 -1.44 52.71
CA TYR A 60 29.39 -2.11 53.25
C TYR A 60 29.61 -3.61 53.09
N GLY A 61 30.24 -4.22 54.10
CA GLY A 61 30.60 -5.64 54.10
C GLY A 61 31.59 -5.96 52.99
N LYS A 62 31.17 -6.72 51.97
CA LYS A 62 32.01 -7.11 50.81
C LYS A 62 31.97 -6.11 49.66
N GLN A 63 31.13 -5.08 49.71
CA GLN A 63 30.93 -4.12 48.63
C GLN A 63 31.48 -2.75 49.00
N LYS A 64 32.16 -2.08 48.05
CA LYS A 64 32.58 -0.68 48.16
C LYS A 64 31.66 0.20 47.31
N ILE A 65 31.19 1.29 47.90
CA ILE A 65 30.43 2.34 47.22
C ILE A 65 31.32 3.57 47.11
N TYR A 66 31.48 4.09 45.90
CA TYR A 66 32.29 5.27 45.57
C TYR A 66 31.38 6.45 45.26
N LEU A 67 31.79 7.66 45.63
CA LEU A 67 31.06 8.90 45.42
C LEU A 67 32.04 10.04 45.12
N ALA A 68 31.64 10.96 44.24
CA ALA A 68 32.35 12.22 44.05
C ALA A 68 32.42 13.01 45.37
N ARG A 69 33.60 13.54 45.66
CA ARG A 69 33.82 14.42 46.81
C ARG A 69 33.04 15.71 46.64
N GLN A 70 32.12 16.02 47.56
CA GLN A 70 31.26 17.21 47.41
C GLN A 70 31.99 18.52 47.70
N ASP A 71 33.08 18.47 48.45
CA ASP A 71 33.92 19.60 48.79
C ASP A 71 34.71 20.17 47.60
N GLN A 72 34.79 19.43 46.49
CA GLN A 72 35.38 19.94 45.25
C GLN A 72 34.43 20.86 44.47
N PHE A 73 33.13 20.90 44.82
CA PHE A 73 32.15 21.74 44.15
C PHE A 73 31.94 23.03 44.94
N ASN A 74 31.82 24.15 44.23
CA ASN A 74 31.47 25.42 44.86
C ASN A 74 30.01 25.35 45.35
N ILE A 75 29.79 25.64 46.63
CA ILE A 75 28.44 25.69 47.21
C ILE A 75 27.95 27.12 47.03
N PRO A 76 26.93 27.36 46.18
CA PRO A 76 26.42 28.70 45.97
C PRO A 76 25.85 29.28 47.26
N ASN A 77 26.01 30.59 47.45
CA ASN A 77 25.34 31.27 48.56
C ASN A 77 23.82 31.42 48.28
N ALA A 78 23.06 31.88 49.28
CA ALA A 78 21.60 31.98 49.14
C ALA A 78 21.15 32.95 48.01
N GLN A 79 21.91 34.03 47.78
CA GLN A 79 21.60 35.01 46.73
C GLN A 79 21.89 34.43 45.33
N GLU A 80 23.06 33.81 45.15
CA GLU A 80 23.44 33.12 43.92
C GLU A 80 22.45 32.00 43.59
N LEU A 81 21.99 31.24 44.60
CA LEU A 81 21.00 30.18 44.41
C LEU A 81 19.66 30.74 43.90
N ASP A 82 19.21 31.87 44.43
CA ASP A 82 17.95 32.48 44.00
C ASP A 82 18.08 33.14 42.61
N GLU A 83 19.23 33.72 42.27
CA GLU A 83 19.54 34.18 40.91
C GLU A 83 19.53 33.01 39.91
N MET A 84 20.17 31.89 40.24
CA MET A 84 20.17 30.69 39.40
C MET A 84 18.76 30.11 39.22
N LYS A 85 17.92 30.12 40.26
CA LYS A 85 16.51 29.71 40.15
C LYS A 85 15.74 30.62 39.21
N LYS A 86 15.95 31.93 39.30
CA LYS A 86 15.29 32.90 38.43
C LYS A 86 15.69 32.70 36.98
N GLN A 87 16.99 32.57 36.70
CA GLN A 87 17.50 32.26 35.36
C GLN A 87 16.96 30.94 34.82
N ASN A 88 16.88 29.90 35.65
CA ASN A 88 16.28 28.62 35.26
C ASN A 88 14.79 28.76 34.90
N ALA A 89 14.04 29.56 35.65
CA ALA A 89 12.63 29.83 35.35
C ALA A 89 12.50 30.58 34.01
N GLU A 90 13.29 31.63 33.80
CA GLU A 90 13.32 32.39 32.55
C GLU A 90 13.66 31.49 31.35
N LEU A 91 14.70 30.66 31.46
CA LEU A 91 15.09 29.70 30.41
C LEU A 91 14.02 28.63 30.17
N GLN A 92 13.30 28.19 31.20
CA GLN A 92 12.19 27.24 31.03
C GLN A 92 11.02 27.87 30.26
N ASP A 93 10.71 29.13 30.55
CA ASP A 93 9.67 29.88 29.84
C ASP A 93 10.06 30.13 28.38
N GLU A 94 11.31 30.51 28.11
CA GLU A 94 11.84 30.65 26.75
C GLU A 94 11.80 29.32 25.98
N LEU A 95 12.19 28.22 26.62
CA LEU A 95 12.14 26.89 26.03
C LEU A 95 10.70 26.49 25.68
N ALA A 96 9.74 26.79 26.56
CA ALA A 96 8.33 26.52 26.31
C ALA A 96 7.80 27.33 25.13
N ALA A 97 8.15 28.62 25.05
CA ALA A 97 7.77 29.50 23.95
C ALA A 97 8.35 29.01 22.61
N GLN A 98 9.64 28.65 22.57
CA GLN A 98 10.30 28.15 21.36
C GLN A 98 9.74 26.80 20.90
N LYS A 99 9.45 25.88 21.83
CA LYS A 99 8.78 24.61 21.51
C LYS A 99 7.40 24.83 20.90
N LYS A 100 6.63 25.79 21.43
CA LYS A 100 5.32 26.14 20.87
C LYS A 100 5.44 26.69 19.45
N ALA A 101 6.32 27.66 19.23
CA ALA A 101 6.56 28.23 17.90
C ALA A 101 7.00 27.16 16.88
N THR A 102 7.88 26.25 17.28
CA THR A 102 8.33 25.14 16.43
C THR A 102 7.18 24.21 16.08
N SER A 103 6.34 23.85 17.06
CA SER A 103 5.16 23.02 16.83
C SER A 103 4.16 23.66 15.88
N GLU A 104 3.98 24.98 15.92
CA GLU A 104 3.10 25.72 15.02
C GLU A 104 3.63 25.69 13.58
N VAL A 105 4.92 26.00 13.39
CA VAL A 105 5.57 25.95 12.07
C VAL A 105 5.58 24.53 11.50
N GLU A 106 5.83 23.51 12.32
CA GLU A 106 5.74 22.11 11.88
C GLU A 106 4.33 21.72 11.43
N ALA A 107 3.30 22.23 12.11
CA ALA A 107 1.91 21.98 11.73
C ALA A 107 1.59 22.64 10.37
N GLU A 108 2.06 23.86 10.14
CA GLU A 108 1.94 24.54 8.84
C GLU A 108 2.67 23.77 7.74
N ILE A 109 3.90 23.31 7.98
CA ILE A 109 4.66 22.50 7.02
C ILE A 109 3.89 21.22 6.67
N ARG A 110 3.36 20.49 7.67
CA ARG A 110 2.56 19.28 7.42
C ARG A 110 1.32 19.58 6.60
N SER A 111 0.65 20.70 6.88
CA SER A 111 -0.51 21.15 6.10
C SER A 111 -0.13 21.46 4.65
N LEU A 112 0.99 22.15 4.41
CA LEU A 112 1.47 22.47 3.07
C LEU A 112 1.91 21.21 2.30
N GLN A 113 2.62 20.29 2.97
CA GLN A 113 3.06 19.01 2.40
C GLN A 113 1.92 18.01 2.13
N SER A 114 0.74 18.20 2.74
CA SER A 114 -0.43 17.38 2.42
C SER A 114 -0.97 17.66 1.01
N ASN A 115 -0.56 18.77 0.40
CA ASN A 115 -0.93 19.13 -0.96
C ASN A 115 0.20 18.77 -1.94
N LEU A 116 -0.20 18.45 -3.17
CA LEU A 116 0.76 18.26 -4.26
C LEU A 116 1.46 19.58 -4.56
N THR A 117 2.76 19.50 -4.82
CA THR A 117 3.52 20.64 -5.31
C THR A 117 3.01 21.06 -6.69
N LEU A 118 3.25 22.32 -7.08
CA LEU A 118 2.85 22.83 -8.40
C LEU A 118 3.42 21.97 -9.55
N GLU A 119 4.65 21.49 -9.39
CA GLU A 119 5.31 20.61 -10.36
C GLU A 119 4.59 19.26 -10.48
N GLU A 120 4.23 18.64 -9.35
CA GLU A 120 3.48 17.38 -9.35
C GLU A 120 2.06 17.54 -9.89
N ILE A 121 1.40 18.67 -9.61
CA ILE A 121 0.10 19.02 -10.19
C ILE A 121 0.22 19.12 -11.71
N ASN A 122 1.22 19.84 -12.23
CA ASN A 122 1.45 20.00 -13.65
C ASN A 122 1.75 18.66 -14.34
N ALA A 123 2.57 17.81 -13.71
CA ALA A 123 2.87 16.47 -14.21
C ALA A 123 1.62 15.58 -14.27
N LYS A 124 0.81 15.56 -13.19
CA LYS A 124 -0.48 14.84 -13.17
C LYS A 124 -1.44 15.38 -14.22
N GLN A 125 -1.53 16.68 -14.39
CA GLN A 125 -2.39 17.31 -15.39
C GLN A 125 -1.98 16.92 -16.80
N ALA A 126 -0.67 16.92 -17.12
CA ALA A 126 -0.16 16.50 -18.42
C ALA A 126 -0.50 15.02 -18.70
N LYS A 127 -0.30 14.14 -17.70
CA LYS A 127 -0.65 12.72 -17.79
C LYS A 127 -2.14 12.51 -18.06
N LEU A 128 -3.00 13.10 -17.23
CA LEU A 128 -4.46 12.97 -17.36
C LEU A 128 -4.97 13.50 -18.69
N LYS A 129 -4.42 14.63 -19.18
CA LYS A 129 -4.77 15.15 -20.52
C LYS A 129 -4.39 14.17 -21.63
N GLY A 130 -3.24 13.50 -21.52
CA GLY A 130 -2.84 12.43 -22.44
C GLY A 130 -3.81 11.26 -22.43
N GLU A 131 -4.15 10.75 -21.24
CA GLU A 131 -5.10 9.65 -21.07
C GLU A 131 -6.49 9.97 -21.62
N VAL A 132 -7.00 11.19 -21.36
CA VAL A 132 -8.28 11.65 -21.91
C VAL A 132 -8.23 11.63 -23.44
N LYS A 133 -7.18 12.18 -24.04
CA LYS A 133 -7.03 12.21 -25.50
C LYS A 133 -6.99 10.80 -26.10
N GLU A 134 -6.26 9.87 -25.49
CA GLU A 134 -6.22 8.48 -25.94
C GLU A 134 -7.60 7.80 -25.84
N MET A 135 -8.32 8.04 -24.75
CA MET A 135 -9.66 7.49 -24.53
C MET A 135 -10.68 8.06 -25.52
N GLU A 136 -10.60 9.35 -25.82
CA GLU A 136 -11.41 10.01 -26.84
C GLU A 136 -11.12 9.45 -28.25
N GLU A 137 -9.85 9.22 -28.60
CA GLU A 137 -9.48 8.61 -29.88
C GLU A 137 -10.00 7.16 -29.99
N LYS A 138 -9.90 6.37 -28.91
CA LYS A 138 -10.49 5.02 -28.85
C LYS A 138 -12.01 5.07 -29.03
N LEU A 139 -12.66 6.00 -28.34
CA LEU A 139 -14.10 6.18 -28.40
C LEU A 139 -14.55 6.59 -29.80
N LYS A 140 -13.84 7.52 -30.46
CA LYS A 140 -14.12 7.95 -31.84
C LYS A 140 -13.99 6.79 -32.83
N LYS A 141 -12.95 5.96 -32.70
CA LYS A 141 -12.78 4.75 -33.53
C LYS A 141 -13.93 3.76 -33.34
N LEU A 142 -14.30 3.49 -32.10
CA LEU A 142 -15.43 2.61 -31.77
C LEU A 142 -16.77 3.15 -32.32
N GLN A 143 -16.98 4.47 -32.25
CA GLN A 143 -18.16 5.13 -32.82
C GLN A 143 -18.20 5.07 -34.35
N SER A 144 -17.05 5.18 -35.03
CA SER A 144 -17.00 5.13 -36.50
C SER A 144 -17.14 3.71 -37.09
N GLY A 145 -16.81 2.67 -36.31
CA GLY A 145 -16.64 1.31 -36.84
C GLY A 145 -17.85 0.38 -36.69
N VAL A 146 -18.86 0.72 -35.89
CA VAL A 146 -19.93 -0.22 -35.53
C VAL A 146 -21.29 0.46 -35.57
N VAL A 147 -22.20 -0.10 -36.38
CA VAL A 147 -23.63 0.16 -36.25
C VAL A 147 -24.01 -0.12 -34.79
N LEU A 148 -24.36 0.91 -34.03
CA LEU A 148 -24.90 0.78 -32.67
C LEU A 148 -26.26 0.07 -32.75
N VAL A 149 -26.24 -1.24 -32.95
CA VAL A 149 -27.41 -2.07 -32.66
C VAL A 149 -27.48 -2.13 -31.14
N LYS A 150 -28.54 -1.55 -30.56
CA LYS A 150 -28.75 -1.64 -29.12
C LYS A 150 -28.77 -3.12 -28.74
N PRO A 151 -28.19 -3.52 -27.59
CA PRO A 151 -28.22 -4.91 -27.14
C PRO A 151 -29.63 -5.50 -27.11
N GLU A 152 -30.63 -4.67 -26.85
CA GLU A 152 -32.05 -5.02 -26.88
C GLU A 152 -32.54 -5.37 -28.29
N ASP A 153 -32.27 -4.52 -29.28
CA ASP A 153 -32.63 -4.74 -30.68
C ASP A 153 -31.95 -6.00 -31.23
N LYS A 154 -30.67 -6.22 -30.88
CA LYS A 154 -29.93 -7.43 -31.26
C LYS A 154 -30.58 -8.68 -30.67
N LYS A 155 -30.97 -8.64 -29.39
CA LYS A 155 -31.61 -9.79 -28.71
C LYS A 155 -32.99 -10.08 -29.30
N ALA A 156 -33.77 -9.05 -29.63
CA ALA A 156 -35.07 -9.21 -30.27
C ALA A 156 -34.95 -9.83 -31.67
N ILE A 157 -34.00 -9.37 -32.49
CA ILE A 157 -33.73 -9.93 -33.82
C ILE A 157 -33.26 -11.38 -33.71
N GLU A 158 -32.31 -11.68 -32.81
CA GLU A 158 -31.84 -13.06 -32.58
C GLU A 158 -32.97 -13.99 -32.12
N GLY A 159 -33.85 -13.52 -31.24
CA GLY A 159 -35.01 -14.27 -30.77
C GLY A 159 -35.98 -14.58 -31.90
N SER A 160 -36.37 -13.55 -32.67
CA SER A 160 -37.27 -13.70 -33.81
C SER A 160 -36.69 -14.65 -34.87
N PHE A 161 -35.39 -14.54 -35.17
CA PHE A 161 -34.70 -15.44 -36.10
C PHE A 161 -34.76 -16.90 -35.63
N GLY A 162 -34.47 -17.15 -34.34
CA GLY A 162 -34.55 -18.50 -33.76
C GLY A 162 -35.96 -19.09 -33.81
N GLU A 163 -36.98 -18.30 -33.51
CA GLU A 163 -38.38 -18.72 -33.61
C GLU A 163 -38.77 -19.09 -35.05
N LYS A 164 -38.40 -18.27 -36.04
CA LYS A 164 -38.72 -18.53 -37.45
C LYS A 164 -38.03 -19.79 -37.98
N VAL A 165 -36.75 -20.01 -37.64
CA VAL A 165 -36.03 -21.25 -38.02
C VAL A 165 -36.67 -22.49 -37.38
N ASN A 166 -37.09 -22.40 -36.11
CA ASN A 166 -37.79 -23.49 -35.44
C ASN A 166 -39.16 -23.79 -36.08
N GLN A 167 -39.92 -22.75 -36.44
CA GLN A 167 -41.20 -22.91 -37.14
C GLN A 167 -41.01 -23.57 -38.50
N TRP A 168 -40.00 -23.14 -39.27
CA TRP A 168 -39.67 -23.75 -40.56
C TRP A 168 -39.32 -25.23 -40.41
N ARG A 169 -38.46 -25.60 -39.43
CA ARG A 169 -38.15 -27.01 -39.15
C ARG A 169 -39.39 -27.83 -38.80
N LYS A 170 -40.26 -27.31 -37.93
CA LYS A 170 -41.50 -28.01 -37.54
C LYS A 170 -42.43 -28.21 -38.73
N ARG A 171 -42.63 -27.17 -39.55
CA ARG A 171 -43.48 -27.23 -40.74
C ARG A 171 -42.93 -28.19 -41.80
N LYS A 172 -41.61 -28.16 -42.07
CA LYS A 172 -40.97 -29.11 -42.99
C LYS A 172 -41.15 -30.56 -42.51
N ARG A 173 -41.01 -30.81 -41.20
CA ARG A 173 -41.23 -32.14 -40.62
C ARG A 173 -42.67 -32.61 -40.78
N MET A 174 -43.65 -31.79 -40.40
CA MET A 174 -45.08 -32.13 -40.52
C MET A 174 -45.48 -32.37 -41.98
N PHE A 175 -45.01 -31.52 -42.90
CA PHE A 175 -45.25 -31.71 -44.32
C PHE A 175 -44.68 -33.05 -44.80
N LYS A 176 -43.44 -33.37 -44.44
CA LYS A 176 -42.81 -34.63 -44.82
C LYS A 176 -43.55 -35.85 -44.26
N GLU A 177 -43.96 -35.81 -42.99
CA GLU A 177 -44.76 -36.88 -42.37
C GLU A 177 -46.07 -37.13 -43.15
N ILE A 178 -46.78 -36.08 -43.55
CA ILE A 178 -48.03 -36.19 -44.34
C ILE A 178 -47.74 -36.66 -45.76
N TRP A 179 -46.70 -36.11 -46.39
CA TRP A 179 -46.30 -36.46 -47.76
C TRP A 179 -45.89 -37.92 -47.87
N ASP A 180 -45.06 -38.39 -46.95
CA ASP A 180 -44.63 -39.79 -46.87
C ASP A 180 -45.85 -40.70 -46.69
N ALA A 181 -46.78 -40.36 -45.79
CA ALA A 181 -48.01 -41.14 -45.59
C ALA A 181 -48.94 -41.21 -46.82
N ILE A 182 -49.02 -40.14 -47.61
CA ILE A 182 -49.81 -40.13 -48.86
C ILE A 182 -49.11 -40.94 -49.96
N THR A 183 -47.78 -40.90 -50.01
CA THR A 183 -46.99 -41.50 -51.10
C THR A 183 -46.56 -42.94 -50.84
N GLU A 184 -46.64 -43.44 -49.60
CA GLU A 184 -46.20 -44.78 -49.19
C GLU A 184 -46.90 -45.92 -49.95
N ASN A 185 -48.17 -45.75 -50.31
CA ASN A 185 -48.96 -46.75 -51.07
C ASN A 185 -49.48 -46.22 -52.41
N SER A 186 -48.90 -45.12 -52.93
CA SER A 186 -49.37 -44.52 -54.18
C SER A 186 -48.77 -45.24 -55.39
N PRO A 187 -49.56 -45.60 -56.42
CA PRO A 187 -49.05 -46.13 -57.69
C PRO A 187 -48.50 -45.05 -58.63
N LYS A 188 -48.60 -43.75 -58.26
CA LYS A 188 -48.09 -42.62 -59.07
C LYS A 188 -46.59 -42.38 -58.82
N ASP A 189 -45.87 -41.92 -59.86
CA ASP A 189 -44.51 -41.42 -59.68
C ASP A 189 -44.51 -40.16 -58.80
N GLN A 190 -43.64 -40.14 -57.78
CA GLN A 190 -43.65 -39.08 -56.78
C GLN A 190 -43.22 -37.73 -57.34
N LYS A 191 -42.42 -37.68 -58.41
CA LYS A 191 -42.00 -36.42 -59.03
C LYS A 191 -43.13 -35.82 -59.85
N GLU A 192 -43.79 -36.63 -60.66
CA GLU A 192 -44.96 -36.21 -61.44
C GLU A 192 -46.11 -35.74 -60.52
N PHE A 193 -46.35 -36.46 -59.42
CA PHE A 193 -47.38 -36.08 -58.44
C PHE A 193 -47.05 -34.79 -57.68
N LYS A 194 -45.76 -34.54 -57.41
CA LYS A 194 -45.28 -33.29 -56.81
C LYS A 194 -45.49 -32.10 -57.76
N GLU A 195 -45.18 -32.28 -59.04
CA GLU A 195 -45.40 -31.27 -60.09
C GLU A 195 -46.89 -31.00 -60.34
N GLU A 196 -47.73 -32.05 -60.36
CA GLU A 196 -49.20 -31.95 -60.48
C GLU A 196 -49.80 -31.11 -59.34
N LEU A 197 -49.27 -31.24 -58.12
CA LEU A 197 -49.69 -30.48 -56.94
C LEU A 197 -49.02 -29.11 -56.79
N GLY A 198 -48.07 -28.77 -57.67
CA GLY A 198 -47.33 -27.51 -57.62
C GLY A 198 -46.48 -27.34 -56.35
N LEU A 199 -45.93 -28.44 -55.82
CA LEU A 199 -45.14 -28.42 -54.60
C LEU A 199 -43.66 -28.17 -54.91
N GLU A 200 -43.06 -27.23 -54.19
CA GLU A 200 -41.62 -26.90 -54.27
C GLU A 200 -40.94 -27.19 -52.95
N TYR A 201 -39.74 -27.78 -52.99
CA TYR A 201 -38.90 -27.98 -51.82
C TYR A 201 -37.93 -26.81 -51.64
N ASP A 202 -37.43 -26.66 -50.41
CA ASP A 202 -36.43 -25.64 -50.10
C ASP A 202 -35.23 -25.73 -51.06
N GLU A 203 -34.81 -26.96 -51.39
CA GLU A 203 -33.69 -27.23 -52.28
C GLU A 203 -33.97 -26.79 -53.74
N ASP A 204 -35.23 -26.82 -54.19
CA ASP A 204 -35.63 -26.42 -55.56
C ASP A 204 -35.52 -24.89 -55.76
N VAL A 205 -35.67 -24.13 -54.67
CA VAL A 205 -35.50 -22.66 -54.66
C VAL A 205 -34.14 -22.21 -54.12
N GLY A 206 -33.19 -23.14 -53.98
CA GLY A 206 -31.81 -22.86 -53.57
C GLY A 206 -31.64 -22.53 -52.08
N VAL A 207 -32.60 -22.94 -51.25
CA VAL A 207 -32.64 -22.65 -49.82
C VAL A 207 -32.26 -23.89 -49.00
N ILE A 208 -31.29 -23.74 -48.08
CA ILE A 208 -30.79 -24.86 -47.27
C ILE A 208 -31.06 -24.59 -45.79
N LEU A 209 -32.06 -25.23 -45.19
CA LEU A 209 -32.41 -25.06 -43.76
C LEU A 209 -31.24 -25.28 -42.80
N GLN A 210 -30.30 -26.15 -43.16
CA GLN A 210 -29.12 -26.46 -42.35
C GLN A 210 -28.18 -25.26 -42.19
N SER A 211 -27.96 -24.46 -43.25
CA SER A 211 -27.08 -23.28 -43.18
C SER A 211 -27.63 -22.23 -42.22
N TYR A 212 -28.96 -22.00 -42.23
CA TYR A 212 -29.63 -21.11 -41.28
C TYR A 212 -29.61 -21.64 -39.84
N THR A 213 -29.66 -22.97 -39.67
CA THR A 213 -29.52 -23.60 -38.35
C THR A 213 -28.10 -23.47 -37.79
N GLU A 214 -27.07 -23.55 -38.63
CA GLU A 214 -25.68 -23.38 -38.24
C GLU A 214 -25.36 -21.94 -37.83
N LEU A 215 -25.96 -20.95 -38.50
CA LEU A 215 -25.91 -19.54 -38.09
C LEU A 215 -26.52 -19.31 -36.70
N LEU A 216 -27.59 -20.01 -36.35
CA LEU A 216 -28.18 -19.95 -35.01
C LEU A 216 -27.24 -20.54 -33.94
N ASN A 217 -26.60 -21.67 -34.26
CA ASN A 217 -25.72 -22.38 -33.32
C ASN A 217 -24.38 -21.68 -33.10
N SER A 218 -23.81 -21.06 -34.13
CA SER A 218 -22.59 -20.25 -34.04
C SER A 218 -22.81 -18.99 -33.20
N ASN A 219 -23.98 -18.35 -33.31
CA ASN A 219 -24.36 -17.23 -32.43
C ASN A 219 -24.55 -17.64 -30.96
N LYS A 220 -25.07 -18.84 -30.68
CA LYS A 220 -25.16 -19.37 -29.31
C LYS A 220 -23.78 -19.64 -28.69
N LYS A 221 -22.83 -20.21 -29.45
CA LYS A 221 -21.47 -20.49 -28.96
C LYS A 221 -20.70 -19.21 -28.59
N ARG A 222 -20.86 -18.13 -29.36
CA ARG A 222 -20.24 -16.82 -29.08
C ARG A 222 -20.77 -16.12 -27.82
N ARG A 223 -21.88 -16.56 -27.21
CA ARG A 223 -22.44 -15.99 -25.97
C ARG A 223 -21.92 -16.68 -24.69
N VAL A 224 -21.22 -17.80 -24.81
CA VAL A 224 -20.76 -18.63 -23.68
C VAL A 224 -19.25 -18.49 -23.43
N SER A 225 -18.50 -17.86 -24.35
CA SER A 225 -17.11 -17.41 -24.15
C SER A 225 -17.05 -15.94 -23.80
#